data_AF-A0AAW4CHH0-F1
#
_entry.id   AF-A0AAW4CHH0-F1
#
_cell.length_a   1.000
_cell.length_b   1.000
_cell.length_c   1.000
_cell.angle_alpha   90.00
_cell.angle_beta   90.00
_cell.angle_gamma   90.00
#
_symmetry.space_group_name_H-M   'P 1'
#
loop_
_entity.id
_entity.type
_entity.pdbx_description
1 polymer ?
#
loop_
_entity_poly.entity_id
_entity_poly.type
_entity_poly.pdbx_seq_one_letter_code
_entity_poly.pdbx_strand_id
1 'polypeptide(L)'
;MDISEIINLVLLPLGGTSVLLLALATFIGNVNSKRIINGDLAKFKGTHEELKAKHSKELQEIKDNFLLRLENIKAENTSSLEGLKQEYTFQIQVQRMEQESLIEKLKSDLQSRFLKHETYTSISKEKYQNLFDKRITVYEDLLLLKREIDDSIVDNAVYLNFQDDDPRPFTDAIKKINDKSRNSPMLISNELAVLTNQLFKKSSTVFSNASISGLLADMNNHGRGNSAESHEAIIDAEDAELRKMFNECSELYDKWFEQLELDVSKIRITLDLTHLFLSN
;
A
#
# COMPACT_ATOMS: atom_id res chain seq x y z
N MET A 1 -96.50 88.04 67.26
CA MET A 1 -96.34 86.73 66.61
C MET A 1 -94.85 86.56 66.42
N ASP A 2 -94.22 85.89 67.38
CA ASP A 2 -92.76 85.94 67.54
C ASP A 2 -92.06 85.02 66.54
N ILE A 3 -90.96 85.53 66.00
CA ILE A 3 -90.06 84.85 65.08
C ILE A 3 -89.55 83.51 65.66
N SER A 4 -89.58 83.36 66.99
CA SER A 4 -89.23 82.13 67.70
C SER A 4 -90.19 80.96 67.46
N GLU A 5 -91.48 81.20 67.20
CA GLU A 5 -92.44 80.12 66.90
C GLU A 5 -92.29 79.61 65.45
N ILE A 6 -92.00 80.49 64.49
CA ILE A 6 -91.78 80.12 63.08
C ILE A 6 -90.47 79.32 62.93
N ILE A 7 -89.42 79.70 63.69
CA ILE A 7 -88.16 78.96 63.73
C ILE A 7 -88.37 77.58 64.35
N ASN A 8 -89.13 77.44 65.44
CA ASN A 8 -89.36 76.12 66.03
C ASN A 8 -90.27 75.22 65.18
N LEU A 9 -91.20 75.77 64.38
CA LEU A 9 -92.07 74.95 63.54
C LEU A 9 -91.39 74.44 62.25
N VAL A 10 -90.43 75.20 61.71
CA VAL A 10 -89.75 74.87 60.44
C VAL A 10 -88.40 74.18 60.66
N LEU A 11 -87.62 74.57 61.68
CA LEU A 11 -86.22 74.15 61.85
C LEU A 11 -86.03 72.88 62.71
N LEU A 12 -86.98 72.52 63.58
CA LEU A 12 -86.93 71.27 64.36
C LEU A 12 -87.15 70.00 63.52
N PRO A 13 -88.09 69.96 62.55
CA PRO A 13 -88.21 68.83 61.63
C PRO A 13 -87.00 68.73 60.66
N LEU A 14 -86.40 69.87 60.28
CA LEU A 14 -85.24 69.93 59.39
C LEU A 14 -83.91 69.58 60.09
N GLY A 15 -83.77 69.90 61.38
CA GLY A 15 -82.59 69.55 62.18
C GLY A 15 -82.47 68.05 62.42
N GLY A 16 -83.57 67.40 62.81
CA GLY A 16 -83.61 65.94 63.00
C GLY A 16 -83.42 65.15 61.70
N THR A 17 -83.96 65.64 60.59
CA THR A 17 -83.77 65.02 59.27
C THR A 17 -82.36 65.20 58.72
N SER A 18 -81.67 66.32 58.99
CA SER A 18 -80.27 66.52 58.59
C SER A 18 -79.30 65.57 59.30
N VAL A 19 -79.50 65.32 60.60
CA VAL A 19 -78.69 64.39 61.39
C VAL A 19 -78.94 62.95 60.95
N LEU A 20 -80.20 62.58 60.67
CA LEU A 20 -80.54 61.29 60.10
C LEU A 20 -79.94 61.12 58.69
N LEU A 21 -79.95 62.15 57.84
CA LEU A 21 -79.32 62.13 56.51
C LEU A 21 -77.80 61.99 56.60
N LEU A 22 -77.13 62.71 57.50
CA LEU A 22 -75.69 62.56 57.71
C LEU A 22 -75.36 61.16 58.23
N ALA A 23 -76.09 60.66 59.23
CA ALA A 23 -75.91 59.32 59.77
C ALA A 23 -76.14 58.24 58.71
N LEU A 24 -77.19 58.38 57.89
CA LEU A 24 -77.50 57.47 56.79
C LEU A 24 -76.45 57.55 55.67
N ALA A 25 -75.98 58.75 55.29
CA ALA A 25 -74.94 58.92 54.28
C ALA A 25 -73.59 58.36 54.76
N THR A 26 -73.25 58.54 56.03
CA THR A 26 -72.03 57.96 56.62
C THR A 26 -72.15 56.44 56.72
N PHE A 27 -73.33 55.91 57.07
CA PHE A 27 -73.59 54.48 57.10
C PHE A 27 -73.53 53.86 55.70
N ILE A 28 -74.22 54.43 54.71
CA ILE A 28 -74.20 53.98 53.31
C ILE A 28 -72.80 54.11 52.72
N GLY A 29 -72.09 55.21 53.00
CA GLY A 29 -70.71 55.42 52.59
C GLY A 29 -69.76 54.37 53.18
N ASN A 30 -69.90 54.05 54.47
CA ASN A 30 -69.08 53.03 55.14
C ASN A 30 -69.43 51.61 54.65
N VAL A 31 -70.72 51.31 54.42
CA VAL A 31 -71.17 50.04 53.86
C VAL A 31 -70.66 49.86 52.41
N ASN A 32 -70.82 50.88 51.56
CA ASN A 32 -70.33 50.84 50.19
C ASN A 32 -68.81 50.81 50.12
N SER A 33 -68.11 51.60 50.93
CA SER A 33 -66.65 51.61 50.98
C SER A 33 -66.09 50.27 51.45
N LYS A 34 -66.63 49.66 52.51
CA LYS A 34 -66.24 48.31 52.94
C LYS A 34 -66.52 47.25 51.88
N ARG A 35 -67.62 47.38 51.14
CA ARG A 35 -67.99 46.43 50.09
C ARG A 35 -67.07 46.55 48.86
N ILE A 36 -66.68 47.77 48.49
CA ILE A 36 -65.70 48.05 47.43
C ILE A 36 -64.32 47.55 47.86
N ILE A 37 -63.85 47.91 49.06
CA ILE A 37 -62.54 47.49 49.59
C ILE A 37 -62.46 45.96 49.69
N ASN A 38 -63.49 45.28 50.21
CA ASN A 38 -63.50 43.82 50.29
C ASN A 38 -63.61 43.16 48.91
N GLY A 39 -64.31 43.79 47.95
CA GLY A 39 -64.39 43.33 46.56
C GLY A 39 -63.03 43.41 45.85
N ASP A 40 -62.33 44.53 45.99
CA ASP A 40 -61.00 44.72 45.43
C ASP A 40 -59.95 43.85 46.13
N LEU A 41 -60.06 43.66 47.45
CA LEU A 41 -59.21 42.73 48.20
C LEU A 41 -59.41 41.28 47.74
N ALA A 42 -60.65 40.86 47.47
CA ALA A 42 -60.95 39.53 46.95
C ALA A 42 -60.38 39.33 45.53
N LYS A 43 -60.48 40.36 44.67
CA LYS A 43 -59.86 40.34 43.34
C LYS A 43 -58.33 40.30 43.41
N PHE A 44 -57.72 41.08 44.30
CA PHE A 44 -56.26 41.05 44.53
C PHE A 44 -55.79 39.70 45.06
N LYS A 45 -56.55 39.08 45.98
CA LYS A 45 -56.24 37.73 46.45
C LYS A 45 -56.35 36.70 45.33
N GLY A 46 -57.42 36.74 44.53
CA GLY A 46 -57.59 35.84 43.39
C GLY A 46 -56.49 35.97 42.35
N THR A 47 -56.14 37.20 41.96
CA THR A 47 -55.03 37.45 41.02
C THR A 47 -53.67 37.06 41.60
N HIS A 48 -53.44 37.24 42.89
CA HIS A 48 -52.21 36.77 43.54
C HIS A 48 -52.13 35.23 43.55
N GLU A 49 -53.21 34.54 43.86
CA GLU A 49 -53.26 33.08 43.84
C GLU A 49 -53.05 32.53 42.42
N GLU A 50 -53.65 33.16 41.42
CA GLU A 50 -53.45 32.83 40.00
C GLU A 50 -51.99 33.04 39.57
N LEU A 51 -51.39 34.18 39.94
CA LEU A 51 -49.98 34.46 39.65
C LEU A 51 -49.06 33.43 40.32
N LYS A 52 -49.35 33.06 41.57
CA LYS A 52 -48.58 32.05 42.33
C LYS A 52 -48.70 30.67 41.67
N ALA A 53 -49.90 30.29 41.25
CA ALA A 53 -50.13 29.04 40.53
C ALA A 53 -49.37 29.04 39.19
N LYS A 54 -49.39 30.15 38.45
CA LYS A 54 -48.65 30.30 37.19
C LYS A 54 -47.14 30.20 37.39
N HIS A 55 -46.57 30.93 38.34
CA HIS A 55 -45.15 30.85 38.68
C HIS A 55 -44.75 29.44 39.13
N SER A 56 -45.59 28.77 39.93
CA SER A 56 -45.33 27.40 40.35
C SER A 56 -45.31 26.43 39.17
N LYS A 57 -46.18 26.64 38.18
CA LYS A 57 -46.23 25.84 36.96
C LYS A 57 -44.99 26.08 36.09
N GLU A 58 -44.62 27.34 35.86
CA GLU A 58 -43.42 27.69 35.10
C GLU A 58 -42.14 27.14 35.76
N LEU A 59 -42.05 27.20 37.10
CA LEU A 59 -40.92 26.63 37.84
C LEU A 59 -40.84 25.12 37.65
N GLN A 60 -41.99 24.43 37.63
CA GLN A 60 -42.05 22.99 37.41
C GLN A 60 -41.65 22.63 35.97
N GLU A 61 -42.16 23.36 34.97
CA GLU A 61 -41.79 23.16 33.57
C GLU A 61 -40.27 23.37 33.33
N ILE A 62 -39.69 24.40 33.96
CA ILE A 62 -38.24 24.65 33.90
C ILE A 62 -37.49 23.48 34.52
N LYS A 63 -37.92 22.99 35.69
CA LYS A 63 -37.29 21.85 36.37
C LYS A 63 -37.33 20.58 35.53
N ASP A 64 -38.47 20.29 34.93
CA ASP A 64 -38.66 19.11 34.09
C ASP A 64 -37.81 19.19 32.81
N ASN A 65 -37.70 20.39 32.20
CA ASN A 65 -36.81 20.64 31.07
C ASN A 65 -35.32 20.43 31.44
N PHE A 66 -34.89 20.94 32.60
CA PHE A 66 -33.53 20.71 33.10
C PHE A 66 -33.23 19.24 33.35
N LEU A 67 -34.18 18.50 33.94
CA LEU A 67 -34.02 17.07 34.16
C LEU A 67 -33.88 16.30 32.84
N LEU A 68 -34.74 16.60 31.86
CA LEU A 68 -34.69 15.99 30.54
C LEU A 68 -33.37 16.31 29.82
N ARG A 69 -32.87 17.55 29.94
CA ARG A 69 -31.58 17.94 29.36
C ARG A 69 -30.41 17.23 30.04
N LEU A 70 -30.44 17.06 31.36
CA LEU A 70 -29.43 16.29 32.09
C LEU A 70 -29.43 14.82 31.69
N GLU A 71 -30.60 14.22 31.50
CA GLU A 71 -30.73 12.84 31.05
C GLU A 71 -30.19 12.65 29.63
N ASN A 72 -30.50 13.58 28.71
CA ASN A 72 -29.96 13.56 27.35
C ASN A 72 -28.43 13.70 27.33
N ILE A 73 -27.88 14.65 28.10
CA ILE A 73 -26.42 14.83 28.20
C ILE A 73 -25.76 13.57 28.78
N LYS A 74 -26.40 12.94 29.78
CA LYS A 74 -25.91 11.70 30.36
C LYS A 74 -25.90 10.57 29.33
N ALA A 75 -26.99 10.40 28.58
CA ALA A 75 -27.12 9.38 27.55
C ALA A 75 -26.09 9.59 26.42
N GLU A 76 -25.90 10.83 25.96
CA GLU A 76 -24.93 11.21 24.93
C GLU A 76 -23.49 10.95 25.39
N ASN A 77 -23.15 11.31 26.62
CA ASN A 77 -21.84 11.02 27.21
C ASN A 77 -21.59 9.51 27.35
N THR A 78 -22.60 8.74 27.76
CA THR A 78 -22.45 7.29 27.86
C THR A 78 -22.24 6.65 26.50
N SER A 79 -22.99 7.08 25.48
CA SER A 79 -22.84 6.58 24.11
C SER A 79 -21.48 6.95 23.52
N SER A 80 -21.03 8.19 23.72
CA SER A 80 -19.71 8.66 23.26
C SER A 80 -18.57 7.88 23.91
N LEU A 81 -18.67 7.62 25.22
CA LEU A 81 -17.67 6.87 25.96
C LEU A 81 -17.63 5.39 25.54
N GLU A 82 -18.77 4.81 25.21
CA GLU A 82 -18.85 3.45 24.68
C GLU A 82 -18.26 3.35 23.26
N GLY A 83 -18.53 4.34 22.39
CA GLY A 83 -17.91 4.44 21.08
C GLY A 83 -16.39 4.54 21.16
N LEU A 84 -15.87 5.41 22.03
CA LEU A 84 -14.44 5.57 22.26
C LEU A 84 -13.80 4.26 22.76
N LYS A 85 -14.47 3.55 23.67
CA LYS A 85 -14.00 2.26 24.21
C LYS A 85 -13.93 1.19 23.11
N GLN A 86 -14.92 1.13 22.22
CA GLN A 86 -14.92 0.21 21.09
C GLN A 86 -13.78 0.53 20.12
N GLU A 87 -13.55 1.81 19.82
CA GLU A 87 -12.47 2.26 18.93
C GLU A 87 -11.09 1.89 19.49
N TYR A 88 -10.82 2.15 20.77
CA TYR A 88 -9.57 1.74 21.40
C TYR A 88 -9.39 0.22 21.41
N THR A 89 -10.46 -0.54 21.67
CA THR A 89 -10.41 -2.01 21.65
C THR A 89 -10.04 -2.52 20.26
N PHE A 90 -10.63 -1.93 19.22
CA PHE A 90 -10.32 -2.24 17.83
C PHE A 90 -8.87 -1.91 17.48
N GLN A 91 -8.37 -0.73 17.85
CA GLN A 91 -6.97 -0.34 17.60
C GLN A 91 -5.98 -1.29 18.28
N ILE A 92 -6.24 -1.70 19.52
CA ILE A 92 -5.40 -2.68 20.24
C ILE A 92 -5.39 -4.03 19.51
N GLN A 93 -6.54 -4.47 18.98
CA GLN A 93 -6.64 -5.73 18.26
C GLN A 93 -5.86 -5.69 16.94
N VAL A 94 -5.96 -4.59 16.18
CA VAL A 94 -5.17 -4.38 14.95
C VAL A 94 -3.68 -4.42 15.25
N GLN A 95 -3.21 -3.70 16.27
CA GLN A 95 -1.79 -3.71 16.65
C GLN A 95 -1.30 -5.10 17.06
N ARG A 96 -2.11 -5.89 17.77
CA ARG A 96 -1.76 -7.27 18.13
C ARG A 96 -1.61 -8.15 16.89
N MET A 97 -2.53 -8.05 15.93
CA MET A 97 -2.46 -8.81 14.68
C MET A 97 -1.23 -8.44 13.85
N GLU A 98 -0.88 -7.16 13.80
CA GLU A 98 0.34 -6.69 13.11
C GLU A 98 1.60 -7.24 13.76
N GLN A 99 1.69 -7.19 15.10
CA GLN A 99 2.83 -7.75 15.84
C GLN A 99 2.96 -9.26 15.64
N GLU A 100 1.86 -10.00 15.68
CA GLU A 100 1.84 -11.45 15.46
C GLU A 100 2.32 -11.80 14.04
N SER A 101 1.88 -11.03 13.03
CA SER A 101 2.35 -11.18 11.65
C SER A 101 3.85 -10.93 11.50
N LEU A 102 4.38 -9.89 12.16
CA LEU A 102 5.82 -9.60 12.15
C LEU A 102 6.64 -10.70 12.81
N ILE A 103 6.16 -11.25 13.93
CA ILE A 103 6.82 -12.36 14.64
C ILE A 103 6.88 -13.60 13.75
N GLU A 104 5.79 -13.97 13.07
CA GLU A 104 5.78 -15.14 12.19
C GLU A 104 6.68 -14.95 10.96
N LYS A 105 6.74 -13.74 10.38
CA LYS A 105 7.71 -13.41 9.33
C LYS A 105 9.15 -13.57 9.82
N LEU A 106 9.47 -13.05 11.00
CA LEU A 106 10.82 -13.11 11.57
C LEU A 106 11.23 -14.56 11.88
N LYS A 107 10.30 -15.36 12.41
CA LYS A 107 10.49 -16.79 12.66
C LYS A 107 10.76 -17.57 11.38
N SER A 108 9.99 -17.32 10.32
CA SER A 108 10.20 -17.94 9.00
C SER A 108 11.56 -17.57 8.41
N ASP A 109 11.96 -16.29 8.47
CA ASP A 109 13.28 -15.85 8.01
C ASP A 109 14.41 -16.50 8.82
N LEU A 110 14.27 -16.55 10.15
CA LEU A 110 15.25 -17.20 11.02
C LEU A 110 15.39 -18.69 10.70
N GLN A 111 14.28 -19.40 10.52
CA GLN A 111 14.29 -20.82 10.12
C GLN A 111 14.97 -21.02 8.77
N SER A 112 14.71 -20.16 7.78
CA SER A 112 15.37 -20.22 6.47
C SER A 112 16.88 -20.00 6.59
N ARG A 113 17.31 -19.01 7.38
CA ARG A 113 18.73 -18.74 7.64
C ARG A 113 19.39 -19.89 8.39
N PHE A 114 18.69 -20.50 9.35
CA PHE A 114 19.19 -21.66 10.08
C PHE A 114 19.36 -22.87 9.15
N LEU A 115 18.37 -23.18 8.30
CA LEU A 115 18.49 -24.24 7.29
C LEU A 115 19.67 -24.00 6.34
N LYS A 116 19.84 -22.75 5.87
CA LYS A 116 21.00 -22.37 5.05
C LYS A 116 22.29 -22.64 5.80
N HIS A 117 22.40 -22.16 7.03
CA HIS A 117 23.58 -22.36 7.87
C HIS A 117 23.87 -23.85 8.10
N GLU A 118 22.85 -24.65 8.45
CA GLU A 118 22.97 -26.09 8.66
C GLU A 118 23.41 -26.82 7.38
N THR A 119 22.89 -26.42 6.23
CA THR A 119 23.33 -26.93 4.91
C THR A 119 24.80 -26.57 4.64
N TYR A 120 25.22 -25.35 4.99
CA TYR A 120 26.63 -24.92 4.84
C TYR A 120 27.56 -25.61 5.85
N THR A 121 27.10 -25.94 7.05
CA THR A 121 27.89 -26.66 8.06
C THR A 121 27.90 -28.18 7.85
N SER A 122 26.88 -28.74 7.20
CA SER A 122 26.82 -30.18 6.87
C SER A 122 27.65 -30.54 5.65
N ILE A 123 27.85 -29.59 4.73
CA ILE A 123 28.90 -29.67 3.71
C ILE A 123 30.23 -29.48 4.45
N SER A 124 31.09 -30.51 4.45
CA SER A 124 32.43 -30.36 5.05
C SER A 124 33.15 -29.19 4.40
N LYS A 125 33.95 -28.44 5.19
CA LYS A 125 34.78 -27.34 4.69
C LYS A 125 35.55 -27.73 3.42
N GLU A 126 36.08 -28.95 3.40
CA GLU A 126 36.78 -29.56 2.27
C GLU A 126 35.89 -29.69 1.02
N LYS A 127 34.62 -30.08 1.18
CA LYS A 127 33.68 -30.20 0.05
C LYS A 127 33.27 -28.84 -0.50
N TYR A 128 33.09 -27.84 0.35
CA TYR A 128 32.84 -26.46 -0.08
C TYR A 128 34.03 -25.90 -0.86
N GLN A 129 35.25 -26.06 -0.32
CA GLN A 129 36.48 -25.67 -1.01
C GLN A 129 36.60 -26.35 -2.37
N ASN A 130 36.37 -27.68 -2.45
CA ASN A 130 36.40 -28.41 -3.71
C ASN A 130 35.39 -27.88 -4.76
N LEU A 131 34.17 -27.54 -4.33
CA LEU A 131 33.15 -26.98 -5.23
C LEU A 131 33.50 -25.56 -5.67
N PHE A 132 34.07 -24.76 -4.76
CA PHE A 132 34.51 -23.41 -5.06
C PHE A 132 35.70 -23.40 -6.02
N ASP A 133 36.69 -24.28 -5.82
CA ASP A 133 37.82 -24.45 -6.73
C ASP A 133 37.36 -24.86 -8.13
N LYS A 134 36.45 -25.85 -8.21
CA LYS A 134 35.84 -26.26 -9.49
C LYS A 134 35.09 -25.11 -10.16
N ARG A 135 34.39 -24.29 -9.39
CA ARG A 135 33.72 -23.10 -9.91
C ARG A 135 34.74 -22.10 -10.46
N ILE A 136 35.84 -21.84 -9.76
CA ILE A 136 36.92 -20.98 -10.26
C ILE A 136 37.44 -21.49 -11.61
N THR A 137 37.76 -22.78 -11.71
CA THR A 137 38.23 -23.39 -12.97
C THR A 137 37.23 -23.20 -14.11
N VAL A 138 35.94 -23.39 -13.87
CA VAL A 138 34.91 -23.18 -14.90
C VAL A 138 34.88 -21.72 -15.37
N TYR A 139 34.94 -20.75 -14.46
CA TYR A 139 34.95 -19.33 -14.84
C TYR A 139 36.25 -18.91 -15.51
N GLU A 140 37.38 -19.51 -15.14
CA GLU A 140 38.66 -19.34 -15.83
C GLU A 140 38.58 -19.84 -17.29
N ASP A 141 38.01 -21.02 -17.51
CA ASP A 141 37.81 -21.57 -18.86
C ASP A 141 36.89 -20.70 -19.74
N LEU A 142 35.84 -20.11 -19.13
CA LEU A 142 34.93 -19.18 -19.80
C LEU A 142 35.59 -17.83 -20.12
N LEU A 143 36.47 -17.33 -19.24
CA LEU A 143 37.26 -16.12 -19.50
C LEU A 143 38.30 -16.35 -20.59
N LEU A 144 38.94 -17.52 -20.62
CA LEU A 144 39.84 -17.90 -21.71
C LEU A 144 39.08 -17.97 -23.03
N LEU A 145 37.88 -18.54 -23.03
CA LEU A 145 37.02 -18.54 -24.21
C LEU A 145 36.67 -17.12 -24.67
N LYS A 146 36.31 -16.22 -23.75
CA LYS A 146 36.07 -14.82 -24.07
C LYS A 146 37.27 -14.20 -24.79
N ARG A 147 38.47 -14.38 -24.22
CA ARG A 147 39.71 -13.86 -24.81
C ARG A 147 39.96 -14.45 -26.21
N GLU A 148 39.79 -15.76 -26.38
CA GLU A 148 39.92 -16.41 -27.70
C GLU A 148 38.96 -15.81 -28.73
N ILE A 149 37.74 -15.47 -28.32
CA ILE A 149 36.74 -14.83 -29.19
C ILE A 149 37.15 -13.38 -29.50
N ASP A 150 37.53 -12.60 -28.49
CA ASP A 150 37.96 -11.22 -28.64
C ASP A 150 39.21 -11.12 -29.55
N ASP A 151 40.22 -11.97 -29.32
CA ASP A 151 41.44 -12.05 -30.13
C ASP A 151 41.10 -12.43 -31.58
N SER A 152 40.20 -13.40 -31.78
CA SER A 152 39.72 -13.78 -33.11
C SER A 152 38.98 -12.65 -33.83
N ILE A 153 38.27 -11.78 -33.12
CA ILE A 153 37.60 -10.61 -33.71
C ILE A 153 38.65 -9.56 -34.10
N VAL A 154 39.62 -9.30 -33.24
CA VAL A 154 40.68 -8.31 -33.47
C VAL A 154 41.60 -8.72 -34.63
N ASP A 155 42.04 -9.97 -34.65
CA ASP A 155 42.93 -10.51 -35.69
C ASP A 155 42.27 -10.50 -37.07
N ASN A 156 40.94 -10.71 -37.11
CA ASN A 156 40.16 -10.68 -38.34
C ASN A 156 39.54 -9.31 -38.65
N ALA A 157 39.76 -8.27 -37.82
CA ALA A 157 39.15 -6.95 -38.02
C ALA A 157 39.51 -6.32 -39.37
N VAL A 158 40.71 -6.62 -39.89
CA VAL A 158 41.14 -6.17 -41.22
C VAL A 158 40.38 -6.91 -42.33
N TYR A 159 40.04 -8.18 -42.13
CA TYR A 159 39.36 -9.03 -43.13
C TYR A 159 37.82 -8.83 -43.11
N LEU A 160 37.25 -8.62 -41.92
CA LEU A 160 35.82 -8.32 -41.70
C LEU A 160 35.39 -7.00 -42.35
N ASN A 161 36.29 -6.01 -42.46
CA ASN A 161 36.02 -4.75 -43.19
C ASN A 161 35.87 -4.93 -44.72
N PHE A 162 36.26 -6.07 -45.29
CA PHE A 162 36.14 -6.37 -46.73
C PHE A 162 35.12 -7.48 -47.05
N GLN A 163 34.79 -8.35 -46.09
CA GLN A 163 33.74 -9.37 -46.18
C GLN A 163 32.73 -9.15 -45.05
N ASP A 164 31.90 -8.12 -45.19
CA ASP A 164 30.86 -7.69 -44.22
C ASP A 164 29.70 -8.71 -44.04
N ASP A 165 29.80 -9.88 -44.69
CA ASP A 165 28.67 -10.72 -45.05
C ASP A 165 28.85 -12.22 -44.68
N ASP A 166 29.98 -12.60 -44.07
CA ASP A 166 30.24 -13.98 -43.63
C ASP A 166 29.70 -14.22 -42.20
N PRO A 167 28.70 -15.11 -42.00
CA PRO A 167 28.12 -15.36 -40.68
C PRO A 167 28.97 -16.32 -39.81
N ARG A 168 30.01 -16.96 -40.35
CA ARG A 168 30.80 -18.00 -39.68
C ARG A 168 31.50 -17.55 -38.39
N PRO A 169 32.18 -16.40 -38.32
CA PRO A 169 32.88 -15.99 -37.11
C PRO A 169 31.96 -15.85 -35.88
N PHE A 170 30.78 -15.25 -36.05
CA PHE A 170 29.81 -15.08 -34.98
C PHE A 170 29.15 -16.41 -34.60
N THR A 171 28.77 -17.22 -35.58
CA THR A 171 28.16 -18.54 -35.33
C THR A 171 29.11 -19.50 -34.63
N ASP A 172 30.40 -19.47 -34.97
CA ASP A 172 31.44 -20.24 -34.30
C ASP A 172 31.65 -19.80 -32.84
N ALA A 173 31.62 -18.50 -32.57
CA ALA A 173 31.68 -17.99 -31.20
C ALA A 173 30.51 -18.50 -30.35
N ILE A 174 29.28 -18.44 -30.89
CA ILE A 174 28.07 -18.95 -30.24
C ILE A 174 28.17 -20.46 -29.98
N LYS A 175 28.67 -21.23 -30.94
CA LYS A 175 28.88 -22.68 -30.79
C LYS A 175 29.85 -22.99 -29.65
N LYS A 176 31.01 -22.31 -29.60
CA LYS A 176 31.99 -22.48 -28.53
C LYS A 176 31.42 -22.11 -27.15
N ILE A 177 30.63 -21.04 -27.05
CA ILE A 177 29.96 -20.64 -25.81
C ILE A 177 29.00 -21.72 -25.34
N ASN A 178 28.16 -22.24 -26.25
CA ASN A 178 27.21 -23.30 -25.94
C ASN A 178 27.91 -24.57 -25.45
N ASP A 179 28.99 -24.97 -26.12
CA ASP A 179 29.73 -26.19 -25.77
C ASP A 179 30.40 -26.06 -24.39
N LYS A 180 31.11 -24.96 -24.12
CA LYS A 180 31.79 -24.77 -22.83
C LYS A 180 30.81 -24.57 -21.67
N SER A 181 29.75 -23.77 -21.87
CA SER A 181 28.81 -23.42 -20.79
C SER A 181 27.91 -24.57 -20.35
N ARG A 182 27.64 -25.54 -21.25
CA ARG A 182 26.79 -26.70 -20.95
C ARG A 182 27.53 -27.83 -20.24
N ASN A 183 28.86 -27.83 -20.23
CA ASN A 183 29.65 -28.86 -19.55
C ASN A 183 29.57 -28.76 -18.02
N SER A 184 29.17 -27.62 -17.46
CA SER A 184 29.12 -27.41 -16.00
C SER A 184 28.03 -26.43 -15.55
N PRO A 185 26.74 -26.71 -15.85
CA PRO A 185 25.63 -25.80 -15.55
C PRO A 185 25.40 -25.60 -14.05
N MET A 186 25.82 -26.56 -13.21
CA MET A 186 25.68 -26.47 -11.75
C MET A 186 26.74 -25.61 -11.08
N LEU A 187 27.82 -25.26 -11.80
CA LEU A 187 28.95 -24.49 -11.27
C LEU A 187 28.92 -23.02 -11.71
N ILE A 188 28.11 -22.68 -12.71
CA ILE A 188 27.84 -21.30 -13.12
C ILE A 188 26.69 -20.70 -12.31
N SER A 189 26.51 -19.37 -12.37
CA SER A 189 25.42 -18.70 -11.69
C SER A 189 24.07 -19.09 -12.31
N ASN A 190 22.99 -18.93 -11.55
CA ASN A 190 21.65 -19.21 -12.06
C ASN A 190 21.31 -18.29 -13.23
N GLU A 191 21.73 -17.03 -13.14
CA GLU A 191 21.53 -16.01 -14.17
C GLU A 191 22.26 -16.38 -15.46
N LEU A 192 23.54 -16.76 -15.37
CA LEU A 192 24.33 -17.19 -16.53
C LEU A 192 23.82 -18.51 -17.11
N ALA A 193 23.33 -19.42 -16.28
CA ALA A 193 22.71 -20.68 -16.73
C ALA A 193 21.42 -20.42 -17.53
N VAL A 194 20.59 -19.48 -17.08
CA VAL A 194 19.37 -19.08 -17.81
C VAL A 194 19.74 -18.48 -19.16
N LEU A 195 20.70 -17.56 -19.21
CA LEU A 195 21.16 -16.95 -20.46
C LEU A 195 21.74 -18.00 -21.42
N THR A 196 22.59 -18.90 -20.91
CA THR A 196 23.15 -20.02 -21.68
C THR A 196 22.07 -20.89 -22.30
N ASN A 197 21.04 -21.25 -21.54
CA ASN A 197 19.94 -22.07 -22.05
C ASN A 197 19.11 -21.36 -23.13
N GLN A 198 18.87 -20.05 -22.95
CA GLN A 198 18.17 -19.25 -23.95
C GLN A 198 18.99 -19.11 -25.23
N LEU A 199 20.28 -18.82 -25.10
CA LEU A 199 21.23 -18.74 -26.22
C LEU A 199 21.28 -20.06 -26.98
N PHE A 200 21.42 -21.18 -26.28
CA PHE A 200 21.42 -22.52 -26.87
C PHE A 200 20.12 -22.81 -27.63
N LYS A 201 18.96 -22.51 -27.03
CA LYS A 201 17.68 -22.78 -27.67
C LYS A 201 17.52 -22.00 -28.99
N LYS A 202 17.82 -20.69 -28.97
CA LYS A 202 17.73 -19.85 -30.18
C LYS A 202 18.73 -20.26 -31.24
N SER A 203 20.01 -20.37 -30.86
CA SER A 203 21.07 -20.77 -31.78
C SER A 203 20.84 -22.17 -32.38
N SER A 204 20.34 -23.13 -31.60
CA SER A 204 19.98 -24.47 -32.11
C SER A 204 18.87 -24.43 -33.17
N THR A 205 17.88 -23.53 -33.03
CA THR A 205 16.85 -23.34 -34.05
C THR A 205 17.46 -22.82 -35.34
N VAL A 206 18.33 -21.81 -35.27
CA VAL A 206 19.03 -21.27 -36.43
C VAL A 206 19.92 -22.32 -37.10
N PHE A 207 20.72 -23.07 -36.33
CA PHE A 207 21.57 -24.14 -36.87
C PHE A 207 20.75 -25.25 -37.55
N SER A 208 19.61 -25.62 -36.98
CA SER A 208 18.71 -26.62 -37.58
C SER A 208 18.09 -26.10 -38.88
N ASN A 209 17.67 -24.84 -38.92
CA ASN A 209 17.13 -24.23 -40.13
C ASN A 209 18.20 -24.14 -41.23
N ALA A 210 19.43 -23.74 -40.89
CA ALA A 210 20.55 -23.73 -41.83
C ALA A 210 20.81 -25.13 -42.40
N SER A 211 20.91 -26.15 -41.53
CA SER A 211 21.11 -27.54 -41.96
C SER A 211 19.98 -28.06 -42.86
N ILE A 212 18.71 -27.72 -42.57
CA ILE A 212 17.56 -28.08 -43.41
C ILE A 212 17.64 -27.37 -44.77
N SER A 213 17.97 -26.07 -44.78
CA SER A 213 18.11 -25.29 -46.01
C SER A 213 19.23 -25.83 -46.91
N GLY A 214 20.39 -26.17 -46.33
CA GLY A 214 21.48 -26.82 -47.05
C GLY A 214 21.06 -28.16 -47.67
N LEU A 215 20.34 -29.00 -46.91
CA LEU A 215 19.84 -30.29 -47.39
C LEU A 215 18.81 -30.13 -48.52
N LEU A 216 17.91 -29.17 -48.43
CA LEU A 216 16.94 -28.86 -49.49
C LEU A 216 17.63 -28.35 -50.77
N ALA A 217 18.65 -27.50 -50.62
CA ALA A 217 19.47 -27.04 -51.75
C ALA A 217 20.21 -28.20 -52.42
N ASP A 218 20.76 -29.13 -51.63
CA ASP A 218 21.43 -30.34 -52.11
C ASP A 218 20.48 -31.24 -52.92
N MET A 219 19.28 -31.51 -52.39
CA MET A 219 18.26 -32.33 -53.05
C MET A 219 17.79 -31.72 -54.38
N ASN A 220 17.68 -30.39 -54.47
CA ASN A 220 17.26 -29.70 -55.68
C ASN A 220 18.34 -29.70 -56.77
N ASN A 221 19.62 -29.87 -56.40
CA ASN A 221 20.76 -29.85 -57.32
C ASN A 221 21.28 -31.25 -57.71
N HIS A 222 20.79 -32.32 -57.07
CA HIS A 222 21.15 -33.73 -57.28
C HIS A 222 20.89 -34.32 -58.70
N GLY A 223 20.61 -33.50 -59.70
CA GLY A 223 20.44 -33.90 -61.11
C GLY A 223 21.11 -32.99 -62.15
N ARG A 224 21.85 -31.96 -61.73
CA ARG A 224 22.56 -31.01 -62.61
C ARG A 224 24.06 -31.31 -62.52
N GLY A 225 24.65 -31.83 -63.59
CA GLY A 225 25.98 -32.49 -63.59
C GLY A 225 27.23 -31.65 -63.28
N ASN A 226 27.15 -30.55 -62.52
CA ASN A 226 28.30 -29.77 -62.05
C ASN A 226 28.36 -29.78 -60.50
N SER A 227 29.29 -30.55 -59.94
CA SER A 227 29.46 -30.69 -58.49
C SER A 227 29.90 -29.41 -57.77
N ALA A 228 30.58 -28.50 -58.47
CA ALA A 228 31.03 -27.22 -57.91
C ALA A 228 29.86 -26.24 -57.68
N GLU A 229 28.96 -26.09 -58.66
CA GLU A 229 27.77 -25.24 -58.55
C GLU A 229 26.77 -25.78 -57.51
N SER A 230 26.68 -27.10 -57.38
CA SER A 230 25.86 -27.74 -56.34
C SER A 230 26.38 -27.43 -54.94
N HIS A 231 27.70 -27.35 -54.74
CA HIS A 231 28.29 -27.08 -53.43
C HIS A 231 28.14 -25.60 -53.02
N GLU A 232 28.33 -24.68 -53.97
CA GLU A 232 28.15 -23.23 -53.75
C GLU A 232 26.70 -22.90 -53.36
N ALA A 233 25.72 -23.50 -54.06
CA ALA A 233 24.31 -23.31 -53.73
C ALA A 233 23.90 -23.87 -52.34
N ILE A 234 24.59 -24.89 -51.84
CA ILE A 234 24.37 -25.40 -50.48
C ILE A 234 24.93 -24.42 -49.45
N ILE A 235 26.15 -23.92 -49.66
CA ILE A 235 26.80 -22.95 -48.77
C ILE A 235 25.98 -21.67 -48.70
N ASP A 236 25.54 -21.13 -49.84
CA ASP A 236 24.72 -19.92 -49.89
C ASP A 236 23.39 -20.08 -49.13
N ALA A 237 22.75 -21.25 -49.24
CA ALA A 237 21.51 -21.56 -48.54
C ALA A 237 21.70 -21.71 -47.03
N GLU A 238 22.82 -22.30 -46.59
CA GLU A 238 23.19 -22.38 -45.18
C GLU A 238 23.54 -21.00 -44.62
N ASP A 239 24.39 -20.23 -45.31
CA ASP A 239 24.84 -18.90 -44.89
C ASP A 239 23.68 -17.91 -44.80
N ALA A 240 22.68 -17.99 -45.69
CA ALA A 240 21.48 -17.16 -45.63
C ALA A 240 20.70 -17.34 -44.33
N GLU A 241 20.61 -18.57 -43.82
CA GLU A 241 19.97 -18.85 -42.52
C GLU A 241 20.89 -18.50 -41.35
N LEU A 242 22.19 -18.78 -41.45
CA LEU A 242 23.18 -18.46 -40.42
C LEU A 242 23.30 -16.96 -40.15
N ARG A 243 23.07 -16.09 -41.14
CA ARG A 243 23.00 -14.63 -40.94
C ARG A 243 21.91 -14.22 -39.94
N LYS A 244 20.84 -15.00 -39.78
CA LYS A 244 19.81 -14.74 -38.77
C LYS A 244 20.32 -14.94 -37.35
N MET A 245 21.44 -15.65 -37.16
CA MET A 245 22.07 -15.86 -35.85
C MET A 245 22.35 -14.53 -35.15
N PHE A 246 22.86 -13.53 -35.89
CA PHE A 246 23.16 -12.23 -35.31
C PHE A 246 21.91 -11.54 -34.77
N ASN A 247 20.82 -11.52 -35.55
CA ASN A 247 19.56 -10.90 -35.15
C ASN A 247 18.90 -11.63 -33.96
N GLU A 248 19.02 -12.96 -33.92
CA GLU A 248 18.34 -13.74 -32.88
C GLU A 248 19.13 -13.83 -31.56
N CYS A 249 20.46 -13.80 -31.63
CA CYS A 249 21.36 -14.11 -30.52
C CYS A 249 22.28 -12.97 -30.06
N SER A 250 22.45 -11.87 -30.81
CA SER A 250 23.36 -10.75 -30.43
C SER A 250 23.08 -10.21 -29.03
N GLU A 251 21.84 -9.85 -28.74
CA GLU A 251 21.46 -9.33 -27.41
C GLU A 251 21.74 -10.33 -26.28
N LEU A 252 21.51 -11.63 -26.53
CA LEU A 252 21.78 -12.67 -25.54
C LEU A 252 23.27 -12.92 -25.36
N TYR A 253 24.04 -12.81 -26.44
CA TYR A 253 25.50 -12.92 -26.44
C TYR A 253 26.13 -11.80 -25.61
N ASP A 254 25.71 -10.54 -25.82
CA ASP A 254 26.23 -9.40 -25.04
C ASP A 254 25.89 -9.54 -23.56
N LYS A 255 24.63 -9.85 -23.24
CA LYS A 255 24.17 -10.11 -21.86
C LYS A 255 24.92 -11.26 -21.20
N TRP A 256 25.29 -12.28 -21.97
CA TRP A 256 26.06 -13.42 -21.46
C TRP A 256 27.46 -12.98 -21.02
N PHE A 257 28.14 -12.13 -21.80
CA PHE A 257 29.45 -11.58 -21.40
C PHE A 257 29.37 -10.61 -20.23
N GLU A 258 28.37 -9.73 -20.20
CA GLU A 258 28.15 -8.84 -19.06
C GLU A 258 27.95 -9.64 -17.77
N GLN A 259 27.12 -10.67 -17.82
CA GLN A 259 26.87 -11.54 -16.67
C GLN A 259 28.11 -12.33 -16.25
N LEU A 260 28.93 -12.79 -17.21
CA LEU A 260 30.19 -13.46 -16.93
C LEU A 260 31.14 -12.55 -16.13
N GLU A 261 31.31 -11.29 -16.54
CA GLU A 261 32.15 -10.32 -15.82
C GLU A 261 31.64 -10.02 -14.42
N LEU A 262 30.32 -9.86 -14.27
CA LEU A 262 29.68 -9.66 -12.96
C LEU A 262 29.95 -10.84 -12.01
N ASP A 263 29.86 -12.07 -12.51
CA ASP A 263 30.08 -13.25 -11.68
C ASP A 263 31.56 -13.44 -11.33
N VAL A 264 32.47 -13.15 -12.25
CA VAL A 264 33.92 -13.11 -11.97
C VAL A 264 34.22 -12.06 -10.90
N SER A 265 33.61 -10.87 -10.97
CA SER A 265 33.77 -9.83 -9.96
C SER A 265 33.30 -10.31 -8.57
N LYS A 266 32.17 -11.03 -8.48
CA LYS A 266 31.69 -11.60 -7.21
C LYS A 266 32.65 -12.65 -6.65
N ILE A 267 33.22 -13.49 -7.52
CA ILE A 267 34.23 -14.49 -7.12
C ILE A 267 35.47 -13.79 -6.55
N ARG A 268 35.98 -12.73 -7.20
CA ARG A 268 37.12 -11.94 -6.71
C ARG A 268 36.84 -11.31 -5.33
N ILE A 269 35.68 -10.67 -5.16
CA ILE A 269 35.29 -10.11 -3.86
C ILE A 269 35.25 -11.20 -2.77
N THR A 270 34.75 -12.38 -3.10
CA THR A 270 34.70 -13.51 -2.16
C THR A 270 36.11 -13.99 -1.80
N LEU A 271 37.04 -14.03 -2.75
CA LEU A 271 38.44 -14.38 -2.52
C LEU A 271 39.13 -13.35 -1.62
N ASP A 272 38.94 -12.05 -1.89
CA ASP A 272 39.53 -10.96 -1.09
C ASP A 272 39.03 -11.00 0.36
N LEU A 273 37.73 -11.21 0.56
CA LEU A 273 37.14 -11.37 1.89
C LEU A 273 37.68 -12.62 2.61
N THR A 274 37.81 -13.74 1.90
CA THR A 274 38.33 -14.98 2.48
C THR A 274 39.80 -14.84 2.87
N HIS A 275 40.60 -14.12 2.10
CA HIS A 275 41.98 -13.79 2.44
C HIS A 275 42.07 -12.94 3.72
N LEU A 276 41.16 -11.98 3.90
CA LEU A 276 41.07 -11.18 5.13
C LEU A 276 40.67 -12.00 6.37
N PHE A 277 39.86 -13.06 6.20
CA PHE A 277 39.49 -13.96 7.29
C PHE A 277 40.58 -14.97 7.68
N LEU A 278 41.50 -15.30 6.75
CA LEU A 278 42.58 -16.26 6.98
C LEU A 278 43.92 -15.62 7.39
N SER A 279 44.01 -14.28 7.34
CA SER A 279 45.22 -13.50 7.70
C SER A 279 45.18 -12.91 9.13
N ASN A 280 44.13 -13.21 9.90
CA ASN A 280 44.06 -13.02 11.36
C ASN A 280 44.15 -14.38 12.07
#